data_AF-A0A973L3G3-F1
#
_entry.id   AF-A0A973L3G3-F1
#
_cell.length_a   1.000
_cell.length_b   1.000
_cell.length_c   1.000
_cell.angle_alpha   90.00
_cell.angle_beta   90.00
_cell.angle_gamma   90.00
#
_symmetry.space_group_name_H-M   'P 1'
#
loop_
_entity.id
_entity.type
_entity.pdbx_description
1 polymer ?
#
loop_
_entity_poly.entity_id
_entity_poly.type
_entity_poly.pdbx_seq_one_letter_code
_entity_poly.pdbx_strand_id
1 'polypeptide(L)'
;MDRDLSPELALDTALTTRRAASAHRVPPKFAAVTAVIAPAGFILLGASDLVDGGSGRAILGGSGVALLVLQIALFVGLAIGWRRDGVVPDPTQGATVRQRWNRLWLTLVGVVGYAAVWVVTGRTGWALIYAGVALGVAAGGDQLARRRR
;
A
#
# COMPACT_ATOMS: atom_id res chain seq x y z
N MET A 1 16.18 -5.03 -43.32
CA MET A 1 15.76 -6.26 -42.62
C MET A 1 14.41 -5.95 -42.00
N ASP A 2 13.36 -5.99 -42.82
CA ASP A 2 11.99 -5.87 -42.35
C ASP A 2 11.59 -7.21 -41.75
N ARG A 3 11.60 -7.28 -40.42
CA ARG A 3 10.91 -8.36 -39.71
C ARG A 3 9.43 -8.00 -39.71
N ASP A 4 8.77 -8.24 -40.84
CA ASP A 4 7.31 -8.29 -40.88
C ASP A 4 6.86 -9.48 -40.03
N LEU A 5 6.69 -9.23 -38.73
CA LEU A 5 5.94 -10.11 -37.85
C LEU A 5 4.55 -10.26 -38.47
N SER A 6 4.17 -11.50 -38.83
CA SER A 6 2.84 -11.72 -39.36
C SER A 6 1.81 -11.17 -38.36
N PRO A 7 0.74 -10.49 -38.83
CA PRO A 7 -0.25 -9.87 -37.95
C PRO A 7 -0.82 -10.84 -36.91
N GLU A 8 -0.90 -12.12 -37.27
CA GLU A 8 -1.34 -13.23 -36.43
C GLU A 8 -0.35 -13.52 -35.29
N LEU A 9 0.96 -13.56 -35.58
CA LEU A 9 2.02 -13.72 -34.57
C LEU A 9 2.05 -12.52 -33.62
N ALA A 10 1.86 -11.31 -34.13
CA ALA A 10 1.79 -10.10 -33.31
C ALA A 10 0.56 -10.12 -32.38
N LEU A 11 -0.62 -10.54 -32.89
CA LEU A 11 -1.85 -10.64 -32.10
C LEU A 11 -1.76 -11.73 -31.03
N ASP A 12 -1.22 -12.90 -31.38
CA ASP A 12 -1.08 -14.01 -30.43
C ASP A 12 -0.08 -13.67 -29.33
N THR A 13 1.05 -13.04 -29.69
CA THR A 13 2.02 -12.51 -28.73
C THR A 13 1.40 -11.44 -27.83
N ALA A 14 0.59 -10.53 -28.37
CA ALA A 14 -0.12 -9.53 -27.58
C ALA A 14 -1.14 -10.16 -26.62
N LEU A 15 -1.85 -11.21 -27.03
CA LEU A 15 -2.84 -11.91 -26.20
C LEU A 15 -2.18 -12.76 -25.10
N THR A 16 -1.09 -13.47 -25.41
CA THR A 16 -0.30 -14.21 -24.41
C THR A 16 0.36 -13.25 -23.43
N THR A 17 0.94 -12.14 -23.90
CA THR A 17 1.51 -11.10 -23.04
C THR A 17 0.44 -10.47 -22.16
N ARG A 18 -0.77 -10.21 -22.70
CA ARG A 18 -1.90 -9.70 -21.92
C ARG A 18 -2.40 -10.70 -20.87
N ARG A 19 -2.48 -11.99 -21.22
CA ARG A 19 -2.87 -13.06 -20.28
C ARG A 19 -1.83 -13.21 -19.17
N ALA A 20 -0.54 -13.26 -19.51
CA ALA A 20 0.56 -13.26 -18.56
C ALA A 20 0.51 -12.02 -17.66
N ALA A 21 0.35 -10.81 -18.21
CA ALA A 21 0.23 -9.58 -17.43
C ALA A 21 -1.04 -9.55 -16.55
N SER A 22 -2.13 -10.20 -16.97
CA SER A 22 -3.38 -10.27 -16.20
C SER A 22 -3.35 -11.28 -15.05
N ALA A 23 -2.63 -12.40 -15.22
CA ALA A 23 -2.49 -13.44 -14.20
C ALA A 23 -1.70 -12.97 -12.96
N HIS A 24 -0.82 -11.97 -13.12
CA HIS A 24 0.09 -11.50 -12.07
C HIS A 24 -0.37 -10.20 -11.38
N ARG A 25 -1.66 -9.85 -11.50
CA ARG A 25 -2.22 -8.70 -10.79
C ARG A 25 -2.39 -9.00 -9.30
N VAL A 26 -2.05 -8.02 -8.46
CA VAL A 26 -2.33 -8.06 -7.02
C VAL A 26 -3.82 -8.38 -6.80
N PRO A 27 -4.18 -9.39 -5.99
CA PRO A 27 -5.57 -9.71 -5.72
C PRO A 27 -6.31 -8.49 -5.16
N PRO A 28 -7.53 -8.17 -5.61
CA PRO A 28 -8.26 -6.99 -5.15
C PRO A 28 -8.53 -7.03 -3.64
N LYS A 29 -8.72 -8.23 -3.08
CA LYS A 29 -8.84 -8.45 -1.63
C LYS A 29 -7.55 -8.11 -0.88
N PHE A 30 -6.37 -8.38 -1.47
CA PHE A 30 -5.08 -8.03 -0.87
C PHE A 30 -4.95 -6.51 -0.71
N ALA A 31 -5.31 -5.74 -1.74
CA ALA A 31 -5.29 -4.29 -1.69
C ALA A 31 -6.27 -3.72 -0.63
N ALA A 32 -7.43 -4.36 -0.43
CA ALA A 32 -8.38 -3.96 0.61
C ALA A 32 -7.91 -4.30 2.02
N VAL A 33 -7.36 -5.49 2.21
CA VAL A 33 -6.81 -5.93 3.49
C VAL A 33 -5.63 -5.05 3.91
N THR A 34 -4.68 -4.82 3.00
CA THR A 34 -3.49 -3.99 3.27
C THR A 34 -3.83 -2.52 3.50
N ALA A 35 -4.92 -2.01 2.91
CA ALA A 35 -5.44 -0.66 3.13
C ALA A 35 -6.04 -0.47 4.54
N VAL A 36 -6.35 -1.54 5.26
CA VAL A 36 -6.95 -1.48 6.61
C VAL A 36 -5.92 -1.83 7.68
N ILE A 37 -5.13 -2.88 7.46
CA ILE A 37 -4.16 -3.40 8.45
C ILE A 37 -3.13 -2.35 8.82
N ALA A 38 -2.51 -1.68 7.84
CA ALA A 38 -1.47 -0.70 8.14
C ALA A 38 -2.01 0.52 8.91
N PRO A 39 -3.11 1.18 8.49
CA PRO A 39 -3.77 2.22 9.27
C PRO A 39 -4.12 1.79 10.70
N ALA A 40 -4.73 0.62 10.85
CA ALA A 40 -5.10 0.08 12.16
C ALA A 40 -3.86 -0.14 13.04
N GLY A 41 -2.77 -0.65 12.49
CA GLY A 41 -1.50 -0.83 13.20
C GLY A 41 -0.94 0.49 13.75
N PHE A 42 -0.90 1.53 12.91
CA PHE A 42 -0.45 2.86 13.32
C PHE A 42 -1.36 3.51 14.37
N ILE A 43 -2.68 3.36 14.22
CA ILE A 43 -3.66 3.88 15.18
C ILE A 43 -3.50 3.18 16.54
N LEU A 44 -3.34 1.86 16.56
CA LEU A 44 -3.15 1.11 17.80
C LEU A 44 -1.82 1.42 18.49
N LEU A 45 -0.74 1.57 17.72
CA LEU A 45 0.56 2.04 18.24
C LEU A 45 0.44 3.46 18.82
N GLY A 46 -0.25 4.35 18.12
CA GLY A 46 -0.48 5.69 18.60
C GLY A 46 -1.34 5.74 19.86
N ALA A 47 -2.41 4.93 19.91
CA ALA A 47 -3.26 4.78 21.08
C ALA A 47 -2.50 4.18 22.28
N SER A 48 -1.59 3.24 22.05
CA SER A 48 -0.71 2.67 23.07
C SER A 48 0.15 3.75 23.76
N ASP A 49 0.66 4.71 22.99
CA ASP A 49 1.46 5.82 23.51
C ASP A 49 0.62 6.85 24.31
N LEU A 50 -0.70 6.87 24.08
CA LEU A 50 -1.63 7.77 24.77
C LEU A 50 -2.24 7.15 26.05
N VAL A 51 -2.08 5.85 26.27
CA VAL A 51 -2.56 5.16 27.48
C VAL A 51 -1.45 5.14 28.53
N ASP A 52 -1.79 5.60 29.74
CA ASP A 52 -0.87 5.60 30.88
C ASP A 52 -0.65 4.18 31.42
N GLY A 53 0.48 3.57 31.05
CA GLY A 53 0.99 2.33 31.63
C GLY A 53 0.05 1.11 31.59
N GLY A 54 0.44 0.04 32.27
CA GLY A 54 -0.39 -1.15 32.45
C GLY A 54 -0.57 -2.06 31.23
N SER A 55 -1.44 -3.06 31.39
CA SER A 55 -1.72 -4.09 30.39
C SER A 55 -2.37 -3.51 29.12
N GLY A 56 -3.17 -2.45 29.24
CA GLY A 56 -3.80 -1.78 28.10
C GLY A 56 -2.78 -1.24 27.09
N ARG A 57 -1.72 -0.58 27.58
CA ARG A 57 -0.62 -0.09 26.74
C ARG A 57 0.08 -1.23 26.00
N ALA A 58 0.39 -2.32 26.71
CA ALA A 58 1.06 -3.48 26.13
C ALA A 58 0.20 -4.21 25.09
N ILE A 59 -1.10 -4.37 25.35
CA ILE A 59 -2.04 -5.00 24.42
C ILE A 59 -2.18 -4.17 23.14
N LEU A 60 -2.38 -2.86 23.25
CA LEU A 60 -2.51 -1.97 22.09
C LEU A 60 -1.22 -1.91 21.28
N GLY A 61 -0.08 -1.75 21.95
CA GLY A 61 1.23 -1.67 21.31
C GLY A 61 1.60 -2.98 20.63
N GLY A 62 1.44 -4.11 21.33
CA GLY A 62 1.66 -5.45 20.79
C GLY A 62 0.74 -5.76 19.61
N SER A 63 -0.55 -5.42 19.70
CA SER A 63 -1.49 -5.59 18.59
C SER A 63 -1.12 -4.73 17.38
N GLY A 64 -0.73 -3.48 17.62
CA GLY A 64 -0.27 -2.58 16.56
C GLY A 64 0.96 -3.09 15.83
N VAL A 65 1.98 -3.56 16.58
CA VAL A 65 3.17 -4.20 16.01
C VAL A 65 2.81 -5.47 15.24
N ALA A 66 1.96 -6.33 15.81
CA ALA A 66 1.54 -7.57 15.15
C ALA A 66 0.85 -7.30 13.80
N LEU A 67 0.01 -6.27 13.71
CA LEU A 67 -0.61 -5.86 12.44
C LEU A 67 0.43 -5.37 11.43
N LEU A 68 1.43 -4.59 11.85
CA LEU A 68 2.50 -4.15 10.95
C LEU A 68 3.40 -5.32 10.48
N VAL A 69 3.70 -6.26 11.37
CA VAL A 69 4.44 -7.48 11.00
C VAL A 69 3.62 -8.34 10.03
N LEU A 70 2.32 -8.50 10.28
CA LEU A 70 1.41 -9.20 9.37
C LEU A 70 1.37 -8.52 8.00
N GLN A 71 1.33 -7.19 7.95
CA GLN A 71 1.42 -6.43 6.71
C GLN A 71 2.71 -6.75 5.94
N ILE A 72 3.86 -6.75 6.62
CA ILE A 72 5.15 -7.11 6.00
C ILE A 72 5.12 -8.55 5.48
N ALA A 73 4.63 -9.49 6.28
CA ALA A 73 4.53 -10.90 5.89
C ALA A 73 3.65 -11.09 4.66
N LEU A 74 2.55 -10.35 4.55
CA LEU A 74 1.67 -10.34 3.37
C LEU A 74 2.42 -9.87 2.11
N PHE A 75 3.18 -8.78 2.20
CA PHE A 75 3.99 -8.30 1.07
C PHE A 75 5.13 -9.25 0.70
N VAL A 76 5.78 -9.86 1.69
CA VAL A 76 6.83 -10.87 1.45
C VAL A 76 6.24 -12.10 0.78
N GLY A 77 5.09 -12.60 1.22
CA GLY A 77 4.40 -13.72 0.59
C GLY A 77 4.02 -13.42 -0.87
N LEU A 78 3.55 -12.21 -1.14
CA LEU A 78 3.25 -11.75 -2.50
C LEU A 78 4.52 -11.68 -3.37
N ALA A 79 5.61 -11.13 -2.83
CA ALA A 79 6.89 -11.05 -3.52
C ALA A 79 7.51 -12.42 -3.79
N ILE A 80 7.36 -13.37 -2.87
CA ILE A 80 7.78 -14.77 -3.06
C ILE A 80 6.96 -15.41 -4.18
N GLY A 81 5.65 -15.20 -4.22
CA GLY A 81 4.80 -15.66 -5.33
C GLY A 81 5.29 -15.13 -6.68
N TRP A 82 5.47 -13.82 -6.79
CA TRP A 82 6.01 -13.17 -7.98
C TRP A 82 7.39 -13.68 -8.42
N ARG A 83 8.29 -13.92 -7.46
CA ARG A 83 9.62 -14.50 -7.76
C ARG A 83 9.52 -15.94 -8.23
N ARG A 84 8.65 -16.76 -7.65
CA ARG A 84 8.41 -18.14 -8.08
C ARG A 84 7.84 -18.19 -9.50
N ASP A 85 7.01 -17.22 -9.84
CA ASP A 85 6.41 -17.11 -11.17
C ASP A 85 7.32 -16.40 -12.19
N GLY A 86 8.52 -15.94 -11.77
CA GLY A 86 9.51 -15.30 -12.64
C GLY A 86 9.13 -13.89 -13.12
N VAL A 87 8.13 -13.26 -12.51
CA VAL A 87 7.60 -11.96 -12.92
C VAL A 87 7.62 -11.00 -11.74
N VAL A 88 8.54 -10.04 -11.74
CA VAL A 88 8.54 -8.94 -10.75
C VAL A 88 7.81 -7.75 -11.37
N PRO A 89 6.62 -7.35 -10.86
CA PRO A 89 5.93 -6.18 -11.38
C PRO A 89 6.80 -4.93 -11.16
N ASP A 90 7.07 -4.18 -12.22
CA ASP A 90 7.69 -2.87 -12.08
C ASP A 90 6.64 -1.90 -11.53
N PRO A 91 6.80 -1.38 -10.29
CA PRO A 91 5.82 -0.50 -9.68
C PRO A 91 5.70 0.85 -10.40
N THR A 92 6.63 1.17 -11.30
CA THR A 92 6.66 2.41 -12.08
C THR A 92 6.01 2.27 -13.46
N GLN A 93 5.93 1.06 -14.01
CA GLN A 93 5.27 0.78 -15.29
C GLN A 93 3.75 0.74 -15.12
N GLY A 94 3.09 1.81 -15.56
CA GLY A 94 1.62 1.93 -15.54
C GLY A 94 1.09 3.07 -14.65
N ALA A 95 1.94 3.71 -13.85
CA ALA A 95 1.57 4.93 -13.13
C ALA A 95 1.66 6.13 -14.09
N THR A 96 0.51 6.73 -14.41
CA THR A 96 0.46 8.00 -15.17
C THR A 96 1.20 9.11 -14.41
N VAL A 97 1.72 10.12 -15.12
CA VAL A 97 2.38 11.29 -14.51
C VAL A 97 1.52 11.93 -13.40
N ARG A 98 0.20 12.02 -13.63
CA ARG A 98 -0.77 12.51 -12.64
C ARG A 98 -0.84 11.64 -11.40
N GLN A 99 -0.80 10.32 -11.53
CA GLN A 99 -0.78 9.40 -10.37
C GLN A 99 0.53 9.49 -9.59
N ARG A 100 1.67 9.65 -10.28
CA ARG A 100 2.98 9.86 -9.62
C ARG A 100 2.99 11.15 -8.80
N TRP A 101 2.50 12.25 -9.38
CA TRP A 101 2.33 13.52 -8.66
C TRP A 101 1.36 13.41 -7.49
N ASN A 102 0.23 12.73 -7.67
CA ASN A 102 -0.72 12.54 -6.58
C ASN A 102 -0.10 11.76 -5.41
N ARG A 103 0.69 10.71 -5.70
CA ARG A 103 1.42 9.96 -4.66
C ARG A 103 2.43 10.84 -3.93
N LEU A 104 3.23 11.63 -4.67
CA LEU A 104 4.18 12.58 -4.08
C LEU A 104 3.47 13.58 -3.15
N TRP A 105 2.37 14.18 -3.59
CA TRP A 105 1.58 15.09 -2.77
C TRP A 105 1.01 14.41 -1.53
N LEU A 106 0.47 13.20 -1.66
CA LEU A 106 -0.04 12.44 -0.51
C LEU A 106 1.08 12.10 0.49
N THR A 107 2.27 11.73 0.00
CA THR A 107 3.44 11.51 0.86
C THR A 107 3.85 12.79 1.58
N LEU A 108 3.91 13.92 0.87
CA LEU A 108 4.24 15.21 1.47
C LEU A 108 3.22 15.62 2.53
N VAL A 109 1.92 15.53 2.22
CA VAL A 109 0.85 15.83 3.19
C VAL A 109 0.94 14.90 4.41
N GLY A 110 1.22 13.62 4.20
CA GLY A 110 1.41 12.66 5.29
C GLY A 110 2.58 13.03 6.21
N VAL A 111 3.75 13.35 5.63
CA VAL A 111 4.95 13.72 6.39
C VAL A 111 4.79 15.06 7.10
N VAL A 112 4.32 16.09 6.38
CA VAL A 112 4.11 17.43 6.94
C VAL A 112 3.04 17.39 8.02
N GLY A 113 1.94 16.67 7.78
CA GLY A 113 0.87 16.51 8.77
C GLY A 113 1.33 15.76 10.02
N TYR A 114 2.12 14.68 9.86
CA TYR A 114 2.74 13.98 11.00
C TYR A 114 3.61 14.94 11.82
N ALA A 115 4.50 15.67 11.15
CA ALA A 115 5.39 16.62 11.81
C ALA A 115 4.60 17.75 12.51
N ALA A 116 3.57 18.30 11.86
CA ALA A 116 2.73 19.34 12.43
C ALA A 116 1.97 18.86 13.67
N VAL A 117 1.35 17.67 13.61
CA VAL A 117 0.65 17.08 14.77
C VAL A 117 1.63 16.84 15.91
N TRP A 118 2.83 16.34 15.62
CA TRP A 118 3.86 16.15 16.63
C TRP A 118 4.33 17.48 17.24
N VAL A 119 4.59 18.51 16.44
CA VAL A 119 4.99 19.84 16.90
C VAL A 119 3.93 20.48 17.80
N VAL A 120 2.64 20.34 17.46
CA VAL A 120 1.53 20.94 18.21
C VAL A 120 1.23 20.17 19.51
N THR A 121 1.28 18.84 19.48
CA THR A 121 0.87 18.01 20.62
C THR A 121 2.03 17.61 21.53
N GLY A 122 3.27 17.67 21.04
CA GLY A 122 4.46 17.12 21.71
C GLY A 122 4.42 15.60 21.92
N ARG A 123 3.42 14.89 21.38
CA ARG A 123 3.17 13.47 21.64
C ARG A 123 3.21 12.67 20.34
N THR A 124 4.04 11.64 20.33
CA THR A 124 4.18 10.70 19.21
C THR A 124 2.88 9.94 18.91
N GLY A 125 2.07 9.66 19.93
CA GLY A 125 0.80 8.95 19.79
C GLY A 125 -0.18 9.60 18.81
N TRP A 126 -0.39 10.91 18.93
CA TRP A 126 -1.28 11.65 18.03
C TRP A 126 -0.74 11.70 16.59
N ALA A 127 0.57 11.82 16.44
CA ALA A 127 1.20 11.83 15.12
C ALA A 127 1.06 10.46 14.43
N LEU A 128 1.20 9.35 15.17
CA LEU A 128 0.98 7.99 14.66
C LEU A 128 -0.49 7.75 14.27
N ILE A 129 -1.44 8.22 15.09
CA ILE A 129 -2.87 8.16 14.74
C ILE A 129 -3.14 8.93 13.45
N TYR A 130 -2.60 10.15 13.31
CA TYR A 130 -2.72 10.94 12.08
C TYR A 130 -2.16 10.18 10.88
N ALA A 131 -0.96 9.61 10.99
CA ALA A 131 -0.35 8.83 9.90
C ALA A 131 -1.23 7.64 9.51
N GLY A 132 -1.79 6.91 10.49
CA GLY A 132 -2.72 5.82 10.23
C GLY A 132 -3.96 6.28 9.47
N VAL A 133 -4.60 7.37 9.92
CA VAL A 133 -5.78 7.95 9.25
C VAL A 133 -5.45 8.42 7.83
N ALA A 134 -4.35 9.15 7.65
CA ALA A 134 -3.91 9.65 6.35
C ALA A 134 -3.63 8.50 5.36
N LEU A 135 -2.99 7.43 5.82
CA LEU A 135 -2.78 6.21 5.03
C LEU A 135 -4.10 5.55 4.64
N GLY A 136 -5.06 5.46 5.57
CA GLY A 136 -6.38 4.88 5.30
C GLY A 136 -7.17 5.69 4.27
N VAL A 137 -7.15 7.02 4.37
CA VAL A 137 -7.79 7.91 3.39
C VAL A 137 -7.14 7.79 2.02
N ALA A 138 -5.80 7.79 1.96
CA ALA A 138 -5.06 7.62 0.70
C ALA A 138 -5.39 6.27 0.03
N ALA A 139 -5.41 5.20 0.81
CA ALA A 139 -5.71 3.86 0.30
C ALA A 139 -7.19 3.71 -0.15
N GLY A 140 -8.14 4.28 0.60
CA GLY A 140 -9.56 4.28 0.26
C GLY A 140 -9.90 5.14 -0.97
N GLY A 141 -9.25 6.30 -1.11
CA GLY A 141 -9.38 7.17 -2.28
C GLY A 141 -8.94 6.48 -3.57
N ASP A 142 -7.84 5.73 -3.52
CA ASP A 142 -7.33 4.93 -4.63
C ASP A 142 -8.26 3.77 -5.02
N GLN A 143 -9.02 3.20 -4.08
CA GLN A 143 -10.02 2.17 -4.38
C GLN A 143 -11.28 2.74 -5.02
N LEU A 144 -11.77 3.87 -4.52
CA LEU A 144 -12.93 4.57 -5.08
C LEU A 144 -12.65 5.02 -6.52
N ALA A 145 -11.45 5.52 -6.80
CA ALA A 145 -11.04 5.92 -8.14
C ALA A 145 -10.99 4.75 -9.14
N ARG A 146 -10.71 3.51 -8.68
CA ARG A 146 -10.69 2.31 -9.52
C ARG A 146 -12.07 1.74 -9.81
N ARG A 147 -13.06 1.95 -8.93
CA ARG A 147 -14.44 1.48 -9.15
C ARG A 147 -15.23 2.34 -10.15
N ARG A 148 -14.75 3.55 -10.45
CA ARG A 148 -15.39 4.50 -11.39
C ARG A 148 -14.83 4.45 -12.82
N ARG A 149 -13.89 3.53 -13.10
CA ARG A 149 -13.32 3.27 -14.43
C ARG A 149 -13.73 1.90 -14.89
#